data_AF-A0A6L3MUM3-F1
#
_entry.id   AF-A0A6L3MUM3-F1
#
_cell.length_a   1.000
_cell.length_b   1.000
_cell.length_c   1.000
_cell.angle_alpha   90.00
_cell.angle_beta   90.00
_cell.angle_gamma   90.00
#
_symmetry.space_group_name_H-M   'P 1'
#
loop_
_entity.id
_entity.type
_entity.pdbx_description
1 polymer ?
#
loop_
_entity_poly.entity_id
_entity_poly.type
_entity_poly.pdbx_seq_one_letter_code
_entity_poly.pdbx_strand_id
1 'polypeptide(L)'
;MQIPPGRISSLRIYLIKTGPITSGGVISGELGRMYSEAEGPLLSWRFGGGIVVQPQVPTCSVTTPAITVPLGSMPASTFTGVGSVSSSKPFNIVLQCSGGETGTVTNVYTTLTDHTNPGNVSDTLSLASDATATGIGIQVLNGSTVIKYGPDSSATGNTNQWKAGEAGNGTFTIPLTARYIQTAPKVTPGMANGLATFTMSYQ
;
A
#
# COMPACT_ATOMS: atom_id res chain seq x y z
N MET A 1 8.25 -51.23 35.60
CA MET A 1 7.56 -51.62 34.35
C MET A 1 8.48 -51.25 33.20
N GLN A 2 9.15 -52.23 32.61
CA GLN A 2 10.20 -52.02 31.61
C GLN A 2 9.56 -52.04 30.22
N ILE A 3 9.67 -50.93 29.48
CA ILE A 3 9.15 -50.85 28.10
C ILE A 3 9.99 -51.82 27.25
N PRO A 4 9.38 -52.81 26.57
CA PRO A 4 10.12 -53.79 25.79
C PRO A 4 10.86 -53.10 24.62
N PRO A 5 12.11 -53.50 24.30
CA PRO A 5 12.82 -52.96 23.16
C PRO A 5 12.12 -53.40 21.87
N GLY A 6 11.78 -52.44 21.00
CA GLY A 6 11.34 -52.75 19.62
C GLY A 6 9.98 -52.22 19.19
N ARG A 7 9.21 -51.52 20.03
CA ARG A 7 8.04 -50.76 19.55
C ARG A 7 8.38 -49.28 19.41
N ILE A 8 8.82 -48.89 18.23
CA ILE A 8 8.96 -47.49 17.85
C ILE A 8 7.55 -46.97 17.57
N SER A 9 6.93 -46.27 18.51
CA SER A 9 5.70 -45.53 18.23
C SER A 9 6.06 -44.35 17.33
N SER A 10 5.67 -44.41 16.05
CA SER A 10 5.88 -43.29 15.13
C SER A 10 4.76 -42.26 15.30
N LEU A 11 5.09 -41.10 15.86
CA LEU A 11 4.21 -39.94 15.84
C LEU A 11 4.40 -39.20 14.50
N ARG A 12 3.33 -39.02 13.72
CA ARG A 12 3.33 -38.15 12.54
C ARG A 12 2.56 -36.89 12.86
N ILE A 13 3.19 -35.74 12.61
CA ILE A 13 2.59 -34.42 12.77
C ILE A 13 2.44 -33.82 11.38
N TYR A 14 1.25 -33.33 11.06
CA TYR A 14 0.98 -32.61 9.82
C TYR A 14 0.71 -31.15 10.14
N LEU A 15 1.43 -30.26 9.46
CA LEU A 15 1.10 -28.83 9.41
C LEU A 15 0.27 -28.59 8.16
N ILE A 16 -0.92 -28.05 8.34
CA ILE A 16 -1.84 -27.77 7.24
C ILE A 16 -2.05 -26.26 7.21
N LYS A 17 -1.70 -25.63 6.09
CA LYS A 17 -2.03 -24.23 5.81
C LYS A 17 -3.54 -24.15 5.54
N THR A 18 -4.29 -23.46 6.40
CA THR A 18 -5.75 -23.32 6.30
C THR A 18 -6.19 -21.99 5.67
N GLY A 19 -5.26 -21.07 5.39
CA GLY A 19 -5.54 -19.78 4.76
C GLY A 19 -4.27 -19.02 4.36
N PRO A 20 -4.39 -17.78 3.85
CA PRO A 20 -3.26 -16.90 3.59
C PRO A 20 -2.43 -16.66 4.86
N ILE A 21 -1.10 -16.69 4.71
CA ILE A 21 -0.16 -16.35 5.79
C ILE A 21 0.38 -14.96 5.45
N THR A 22 -0.11 -13.94 6.14
CA THR A 22 0.20 -12.53 5.86
C THR A 22 1.31 -11.96 6.74
N SER A 23 1.72 -12.70 7.78
CA SER A 23 2.82 -12.32 8.67
C SER A 23 3.68 -13.53 9.01
N GLY A 24 4.98 -13.28 9.21
CA GLY A 24 5.89 -14.30 9.70
C GLY A 24 5.63 -14.63 11.16
N GLY A 25 6.07 -15.81 11.59
CA GLY A 25 5.91 -16.25 12.97
C GLY A 25 6.71 -17.50 13.28
N VAL A 26 6.65 -17.93 14.54
CA VAL A 26 7.30 -19.15 14.99
C VAL A 26 6.25 -20.05 15.63
N ILE A 27 6.02 -21.21 15.03
CA ILE A 27 5.20 -22.26 15.65
C ILE A 27 6.09 -22.98 16.65
N SER A 28 5.73 -22.90 17.93
CA SER A 28 6.49 -23.51 19.02
C SER A 28 5.55 -23.93 20.15
N GLY A 29 6.09 -24.67 21.11
CA GLY A 29 5.35 -25.12 22.29
C GLY A 29 5.02 -26.61 22.26
N GLU A 30 3.95 -26.95 22.97
CA GLU A 30 3.55 -28.32 23.24
C GLU A 30 2.52 -28.81 22.21
N LEU A 31 2.85 -29.92 21.56
CA LEU A 31 2.04 -30.56 20.51
C LEU A 31 0.98 -31.48 21.09
N GLY A 32 1.28 -32.09 22.22
CA GLY A 32 0.40 -33.04 22.88
C GLY A 32 1.02 -33.64 24.12
N ARG A 33 0.19 -34.26 24.93
CA ARG A 33 0.61 -34.89 26.18
C ARG A 33 -0.16 -36.17 26.43
N MET A 34 0.53 -37.18 26.91
CA MET A 34 -0.04 -38.43 27.38
C MET A 34 -0.24 -38.36 28.88
N TYR A 35 -1.44 -38.76 29.35
CA TYR A 35 -1.81 -38.77 30.76
C TYR A 35 -2.21 -40.18 31.20
N SER A 36 -1.88 -40.50 32.45
CA SER A 36 -2.46 -41.60 33.21
C SER A 36 -3.44 -41.01 34.22
N GLU A 37 -4.59 -41.66 34.39
CA GLU A 37 -5.62 -41.23 35.35
C GLU A 37 -5.12 -41.29 36.80
N ALA A 38 -4.23 -42.24 37.11
CA ALA A 38 -3.72 -42.44 38.47
C ALA A 38 -2.46 -41.60 38.78
N GLU A 39 -1.62 -41.33 37.77
CA GLU A 39 -0.28 -40.75 37.98
C GLU A 39 -0.07 -39.39 37.30
N GLY A 40 -1.05 -38.91 36.54
CA GLY A 40 -0.96 -37.64 35.83
C GLY A 40 -0.11 -37.74 34.54
N PRO A 41 0.60 -36.67 34.14
CA PRO A 41 1.24 -36.59 32.83
C PRO A 41 2.48 -37.49 32.74
N LEU A 42 2.48 -38.41 31.77
CA LEU A 42 3.56 -39.38 31.56
C LEU A 42 4.57 -38.93 30.50
N LEU A 43 4.10 -38.30 29.42
CA LEU A 43 4.95 -37.88 28.30
C LEU A 43 4.39 -36.61 27.67
N SER A 44 5.27 -35.69 27.30
CA SER A 44 4.92 -34.47 26.57
C SER A 44 5.72 -34.39 25.27
N TRP A 45 5.03 -34.16 24.17
CA TRP A 45 5.65 -33.88 22.88
C TRP A 45 5.70 -32.38 22.68
N ARG A 46 6.90 -31.87 22.50
CA ARG A 46 7.17 -30.46 22.26
C ARG A 46 8.00 -30.31 21.02
N PHE A 47 7.90 -29.16 20.37
CA PHE A 47 8.85 -28.78 19.36
C PHE A 47 10.25 -28.65 19.99
N GLY A 48 11.24 -29.38 19.45
CA GLY A 48 12.65 -29.26 19.85
C GLY A 48 13.29 -27.92 19.47
N GLY A 49 12.60 -27.14 18.64
CA GLY A 49 12.92 -25.77 18.21
C GLY A 49 11.72 -25.19 17.46
N GLY A 50 11.63 -23.87 17.34
CA GLY A 50 10.51 -23.25 16.64
C GLY A 50 10.53 -23.51 15.14
N ILE A 51 9.36 -23.82 14.55
CA ILE A 51 9.21 -23.83 13.10
C ILE A 51 8.99 -22.39 12.64
N VAL A 52 9.96 -21.84 11.93
CA VAL A 52 9.88 -20.50 11.38
C VAL A 52 8.97 -20.53 10.16
N VAL A 53 7.91 -19.73 10.21
CA VAL A 53 7.02 -19.45 9.10
C VAL A 53 7.39 -18.07 8.58
N GLN A 54 7.95 -18.00 7.38
CA GLN A 54 8.26 -16.75 6.68
C GLN A 54 7.53 -16.76 5.34
N PRO A 55 6.32 -16.17 5.26
CA PRO A 55 5.62 -16.09 3.98
C PRO A 55 6.44 -15.25 3.02
N GLN A 56 6.67 -15.76 1.82
CA GLN A 56 7.15 -14.92 0.72
C GLN A 56 5.99 -14.04 0.27
N VAL A 57 6.03 -12.75 0.59
CA VAL A 57 5.06 -11.76 0.12
C VAL A 57 5.59 -11.09 -1.15
N PRO A 58 4.70 -10.72 -2.10
CA PRO A 58 5.14 -10.10 -3.34
C PRO A 58 5.76 -8.73 -3.07
N THR A 59 6.80 -8.41 -3.84
CA THR A 59 7.36 -7.07 -3.93
C THR A 59 6.93 -6.47 -5.26
N CYS A 60 6.68 -5.16 -5.28
CA CYS A 60 6.24 -4.48 -6.50
C CYS A 60 7.28 -3.48 -6.97
N SER A 61 7.46 -3.40 -8.29
CA SER A 61 8.23 -2.36 -8.96
C SER A 61 7.30 -1.47 -9.77
N VAL A 62 7.62 -0.17 -9.83
CA VAL A 62 6.89 0.80 -10.64
C VAL A 62 7.25 0.58 -12.10
N THR A 63 6.28 0.28 -12.96
CA THR A 63 6.52 0.12 -14.40
C THR A 63 6.38 1.42 -15.18
N THR A 64 5.75 2.43 -14.58
CA THR A 64 5.51 3.76 -15.18
C THR A 64 6.16 4.85 -14.34
N PRO A 65 7.48 5.09 -14.48
CA PRO A 65 8.21 6.03 -13.64
C PRO A 65 7.83 7.49 -13.89
N ALA A 66 7.36 7.82 -15.10
CA ALA A 66 6.88 9.15 -15.46
C ALA A 66 5.48 9.05 -16.06
N ILE A 67 4.51 9.73 -15.45
CA ILE A 67 3.11 9.74 -15.88
C ILE A 67 2.73 11.16 -16.24
N THR A 68 2.50 11.40 -17.53
CA THR A 68 1.99 12.68 -18.02
C THR A 68 0.47 12.64 -18.05
N VAL A 69 -0.17 13.56 -17.32
CA VAL A 69 -1.64 13.67 -17.28
C VAL A 69 -2.08 14.96 -17.97
N PRO A 70 -2.53 14.91 -19.24
CA PRO A 70 -2.98 16.10 -19.94
C PRO A 70 -4.35 16.54 -19.42
N LEU A 71 -4.36 17.50 -18.48
CA LEU A 71 -5.60 18.11 -17.97
C LEU A 71 -6.36 18.91 -19.05
N GLY A 72 -5.62 19.39 -20.05
CA GLY A 72 -6.16 20.20 -21.15
C GLY A 72 -6.33 21.67 -20.78
N SER A 73 -6.90 22.43 -21.71
CA SER A 73 -7.24 23.84 -21.52
C SER A 73 -8.64 23.96 -20.91
N MET A 74 -8.77 24.80 -19.88
CA MET A 74 -10.03 25.06 -19.20
C MET A 74 -10.37 26.56 -19.28
N PRO A 75 -11.60 26.92 -19.71
CA PRO A 75 -12.05 28.30 -19.67
C PRO A 75 -12.05 28.84 -18.23
N ALA A 76 -11.62 30.09 -18.05
CA ALA A 76 -11.66 30.73 -16.73
C ALA A 76 -13.08 30.80 -16.14
N SER A 77 -14.12 30.82 -17.00
CA SER A 77 -15.53 30.78 -16.60
C SER A 77 -15.98 29.47 -15.94
N THR A 78 -15.20 28.38 -16.08
CA THR A 78 -15.44 27.15 -15.32
C THR A 78 -15.25 27.37 -13.82
N PHE A 79 -14.44 28.36 -13.43
CA PHE A 79 -14.09 28.64 -12.05
C PHE A 79 -14.93 29.82 -11.53
N THR A 80 -15.96 29.49 -10.74
CA THR A 80 -17.00 30.43 -10.27
C THR A 80 -16.81 30.90 -8.83
N GLY A 81 -15.74 30.46 -8.17
CA GLY A 81 -15.44 30.74 -6.77
C GLY A 81 -14.42 29.75 -6.21
N VAL A 82 -13.75 30.12 -5.11
CA VAL A 82 -12.78 29.24 -4.42
C VAL A 82 -13.43 27.90 -4.12
N GLY A 83 -12.76 26.80 -4.50
CA GLY A 83 -13.30 25.44 -4.39
C GLY A 83 -14.05 24.92 -5.62
N SER A 84 -14.33 25.75 -6.62
CA SER A 84 -14.83 25.29 -7.92
C SER A 84 -13.75 24.48 -8.66
N VAL A 85 -14.17 23.46 -9.40
CA VAL A 85 -13.28 22.47 -10.01
C VAL A 85 -13.56 22.25 -11.48
N SER A 86 -12.54 21.86 -12.24
CA SER A 86 -12.72 21.44 -13.63
C SER A 86 -13.26 20.01 -13.73
N SER A 87 -13.54 19.57 -14.96
CA SER A 87 -13.69 18.14 -15.24
C SER A 87 -12.42 17.37 -14.90
N SER A 88 -12.58 16.14 -14.41
CA SER A 88 -11.47 15.25 -14.05
C SER A 88 -10.94 14.48 -15.25
N LYS A 89 -9.63 14.22 -15.28
CA LYS A 89 -8.96 13.34 -16.24
C LYS A 89 -8.42 12.10 -15.55
N PRO A 90 -8.75 10.89 -16.04
CA PRO A 90 -8.26 9.65 -15.45
C PRO A 90 -6.80 9.40 -15.83
N PHE A 91 -6.07 8.76 -14.93
CA PHE A 91 -4.75 8.21 -15.16
C PHE A 91 -4.50 7.04 -14.20
N ASN A 92 -3.53 6.20 -14.50
CA ASN A 92 -3.23 5.02 -13.71
C ASN A 92 -1.76 5.01 -13.29
N ILE A 93 -1.48 4.60 -12.05
CA ILE A 93 -0.15 4.15 -11.65
C ILE A 93 -0.15 2.62 -11.77
N VAL A 94 0.76 2.08 -12.58
CA VAL A 94 0.86 0.64 -12.81
C VAL A 94 2.12 0.10 -12.14
N LEU A 95 1.94 -0.96 -11.35
CA LEU A 95 3.00 -1.69 -10.67
C LEU A 95 3.05 -3.12 -11.20
N GLN A 96 4.26 -3.70 -11.24
CA GLN A 96 4.46 -5.12 -11.48
C GLN A 96 4.96 -5.79 -10.21
N CYS A 97 4.16 -6.70 -9.68
CA CYS A 97 4.41 -7.38 -8.42
C CYS A 97 4.81 -8.84 -8.66
N SER A 98 5.82 -9.32 -7.94
CA SER A 98 6.33 -10.69 -8.07
C SER A 98 7.04 -11.17 -6.81
N GLY A 99 7.33 -12.47 -6.74
CA GLY A 99 8.06 -13.08 -5.63
C GLY A 99 7.20 -13.53 -4.46
N GLY A 100 5.88 -13.35 -4.53
CA GLY A 100 4.94 -13.85 -3.52
C GLY A 100 4.60 -15.34 -3.73
N GLU A 101 4.29 -16.05 -2.65
CA GLU A 101 3.64 -17.36 -2.74
C GLU A 101 2.18 -17.25 -3.21
N THR A 102 1.64 -18.31 -3.79
CA THR A 102 0.22 -18.35 -4.20
C THR A 102 -0.70 -18.02 -3.02
N GLY A 103 -1.56 -17.01 -3.22
CA GLY A 103 -2.51 -16.54 -2.22
C GLY A 103 -1.92 -15.59 -1.18
N THR A 104 -0.68 -15.12 -1.35
CA THR A 104 -0.12 -14.03 -0.54
C THR A 104 -0.35 -12.68 -1.22
N VAL A 105 -0.49 -11.64 -0.39
CA VAL A 105 -0.67 -10.26 -0.82
C VAL A 105 0.20 -9.34 0.04
N THR A 106 0.59 -8.19 -0.51
CA THR A 106 1.24 -7.09 0.22
C THR A 106 0.31 -5.88 0.26
N ASN A 107 0.27 -5.14 1.36
CA ASN A 107 -0.46 -3.87 1.38
C ASN A 107 0.39 -2.82 0.68
N VAL A 108 -0.19 -2.20 -0.34
CA VAL A 108 0.44 -1.09 -1.05
C VAL A 108 -0.12 0.21 -0.50
N TYR A 109 0.76 1.00 0.09
CA TYR A 109 0.47 2.37 0.51
C TYR A 109 1.20 3.36 -0.40
N THR A 110 0.59 4.52 -0.59
CA THR A 110 1.11 5.57 -1.47
C THR A 110 1.06 6.92 -0.75
N THR A 111 2.07 7.76 -0.99
CA THR A 111 2.04 9.19 -0.67
C THR A 111 2.28 9.99 -1.95
N LEU A 112 1.58 11.11 -2.14
CA LEU A 112 1.90 12.08 -3.19
C LEU A 112 2.63 13.26 -2.56
N THR A 113 3.75 13.66 -3.13
CA THR A 113 4.55 14.80 -2.69
C THR A 113 4.49 15.89 -3.75
N ASP A 114 4.20 17.11 -3.32
CA ASP A 114 4.29 18.29 -4.18
C ASP A 114 5.76 18.60 -4.43
N HIS A 115 6.20 18.51 -5.69
CA HIS A 115 7.60 18.73 -6.03
C HIS A 115 8.01 20.20 -5.87
N THR A 116 7.10 21.13 -6.14
CA THR A 116 7.37 22.57 -6.05
C THR A 116 7.35 23.06 -4.61
N ASN A 117 6.55 22.43 -3.76
CA ASN A 117 6.49 22.69 -2.33
C ASN A 117 6.51 21.38 -1.51
N PRO A 118 7.69 20.79 -1.24
CA PRO A 118 7.79 19.51 -0.53
C PRO A 118 7.19 19.48 0.89
N GLY A 119 6.96 20.65 1.51
CA GLY A 119 6.29 20.77 2.81
C GLY A 119 4.77 20.83 2.72
N ASN A 120 4.18 20.75 1.52
CA ASN A 120 2.75 20.83 1.31
C ASN A 120 2.04 19.59 1.90
N VAL A 121 1.16 19.83 2.86
CA VAL A 121 0.29 18.81 3.49
C VAL A 121 -1.20 19.01 3.17
N SER A 122 -1.50 19.92 2.25
CA SER A 122 -2.87 20.23 1.80
C SER A 122 -3.36 19.23 0.77
N ASP A 123 -4.56 19.44 0.24
CA ASP A 123 -5.18 18.64 -0.83
C ASP A 123 -4.93 19.21 -2.23
N THR A 124 -4.11 20.25 -2.34
CA THR A 124 -3.93 21.03 -3.57
C THR A 124 -2.46 21.08 -3.94
N LEU A 125 -2.13 20.61 -5.14
CA LEU A 125 -0.81 20.69 -5.73
C LEU A 125 -0.53 22.12 -6.18
N SER A 126 0.65 22.62 -5.81
CA SER A 126 1.17 23.87 -6.32
C SER A 126 1.46 23.75 -7.81
N LEU A 127 1.22 24.83 -8.56
CA LEU A 127 1.68 24.87 -9.95
C LEU A 127 3.21 24.91 -9.99
N ALA A 128 3.78 24.41 -11.08
CA ALA A 128 5.20 24.46 -11.36
C ALA A 128 5.70 25.91 -11.41
N SER A 129 7.00 26.12 -11.15
CA SER A 129 7.58 27.47 -11.06
C SER A 129 7.53 28.28 -12.36
N ASP A 130 7.36 27.61 -13.50
CA ASP A 130 7.22 28.19 -14.84
C ASP A 130 5.75 28.43 -15.25
N ALA A 131 4.79 28.07 -14.39
CA ALA A 131 3.38 28.32 -14.61
C ALA A 131 3.07 29.83 -14.58
N THR A 132 2.19 30.28 -15.48
CA THR A 132 1.78 31.69 -15.60
C THR A 132 0.34 31.93 -15.18
N ALA A 133 -0.45 30.86 -15.01
CA ALA A 133 -1.78 30.97 -14.42
C ALA A 133 -1.67 31.23 -12.91
N THR A 134 -2.64 31.95 -12.35
CA THR A 134 -2.74 32.18 -10.90
C THR A 134 -4.15 31.90 -10.41
N GLY A 135 -4.27 31.61 -9.11
CA GLY A 135 -5.55 31.34 -8.47
C GLY A 135 -6.12 29.95 -8.76
N ILE A 136 -5.31 29.04 -9.30
CA ILE A 136 -5.65 27.63 -9.50
C ILE A 136 -4.56 26.72 -8.95
N GLY A 137 -4.94 25.51 -8.58
CA GLY A 137 -4.06 24.39 -8.27
C GLY A 137 -4.60 23.09 -8.87
N ILE A 138 -3.97 21.96 -8.56
CA ILE A 138 -4.38 20.65 -9.08
C ILE A 138 -4.71 19.70 -7.91
N GLN A 139 -5.84 19.02 -8.00
CA GLN A 139 -6.21 17.95 -7.08
C GLN A 139 -6.07 16.59 -7.75
N VAL A 140 -5.60 15.60 -6.98
CA VAL A 140 -5.62 14.18 -7.37
C VAL A 140 -6.63 13.46 -6.50
N LEU A 141 -7.40 12.55 -7.10
CA LEU A 141 -8.45 11.81 -6.44
C LEU A 141 -8.28 10.30 -6.66
N ASN A 142 -8.56 9.54 -5.61
CA ASN A 142 -8.81 8.10 -5.68
C ASN A 142 -10.32 7.86 -5.52
N GLY A 143 -10.98 7.46 -6.62
CA GLY A 143 -12.45 7.43 -6.67
C GLY A 143 -13.03 8.81 -6.40
N SER A 144 -13.82 8.94 -5.33
CA SER A 144 -14.40 10.21 -4.87
C SER A 144 -13.55 10.95 -3.82
N THR A 145 -12.48 10.33 -3.33
CA THR A 145 -11.67 10.88 -2.22
C THR A 145 -10.54 11.73 -2.77
N VAL A 146 -10.45 12.98 -2.32
CA VAL A 146 -9.31 13.86 -2.65
C VAL A 146 -8.10 13.44 -1.83
N ILE A 147 -6.97 13.20 -2.51
CA ILE A 147 -5.71 12.83 -1.88
C ILE A 147 -5.01 14.09 -1.38
N LYS A 148 -4.54 14.04 -0.13
CA LYS A 148 -3.66 15.07 0.44
C LYS A 148 -2.21 14.77 0.13
N TYR A 149 -1.42 15.82 -0.03
CA TYR A 149 0.02 15.74 -0.24
C TYR A 149 0.74 15.48 1.08
N GLY A 150 1.91 14.88 1.03
CA GLY A 150 2.75 14.60 2.19
C GLY A 150 4.23 14.63 1.79
N PRO A 151 5.13 14.43 2.75
CA PRO A 151 6.56 14.39 2.47
C PRO A 151 6.94 13.13 1.71
N ASP A 152 8.01 13.20 0.93
CA ASP A 152 8.56 12.06 0.19
C ASP A 152 9.23 11.07 1.14
N SER A 153 8.48 10.07 1.59
CA SER A 153 8.95 9.04 2.49
C SER A 153 8.17 7.73 2.32
N SER A 154 8.90 6.62 2.26
CA SER A 154 8.35 5.26 2.23
C SER A 154 8.14 4.67 3.64
N ALA A 155 8.45 5.43 4.70
CA ALA A 155 8.26 4.98 6.07
C ALA A 155 6.78 4.70 6.38
N THR A 156 6.54 3.68 7.19
CA THR A 156 5.21 3.37 7.71
C THR A 156 4.69 4.54 8.54
N GLY A 157 3.43 4.93 8.31
CA GLY A 157 2.81 6.04 9.04
C GLY A 157 3.23 7.42 8.54
N ASN A 158 3.76 7.51 7.31
CA ASN A 158 4.06 8.79 6.68
C ASN A 158 2.82 9.69 6.62
N THR A 159 3.02 11.01 6.72
CA THR A 159 1.89 11.96 6.73
C THR A 159 1.13 11.91 5.41
N ASN A 160 -0.21 11.82 5.49
CA ASN A 160 -1.12 11.71 4.33
C ASN A 160 -0.88 10.49 3.43
N GLN A 161 -0.17 9.46 3.94
CA GLN A 161 -0.11 8.15 3.32
C GLN A 161 -1.51 7.49 3.30
N TRP A 162 -1.85 6.85 2.19
CA TRP A 162 -3.15 6.17 2.02
C TRP A 162 -2.96 4.77 1.44
N LYS A 163 -3.87 3.85 1.79
CA LYS A 163 -3.85 2.47 1.28
C LYS A 163 -4.36 2.45 -0.16
N ALA A 164 -3.48 2.13 -1.11
CA ALA A 164 -3.81 1.99 -2.53
C ALA A 164 -4.51 0.65 -2.83
N GLY A 165 -4.23 -0.38 -2.05
CA GLY A 165 -4.89 -1.66 -2.12
C GLY A 165 -4.00 -2.80 -1.64
N GLU A 166 -4.36 -4.01 -2.04
CA GLU A 166 -3.59 -5.23 -1.78
C GLU A 166 -3.14 -5.81 -3.11
N ALA A 167 -1.83 -6.05 -3.24
CA ALA A 167 -1.24 -6.57 -4.46
C ALA A 167 -0.76 -8.01 -4.25
N GLY A 168 -1.23 -8.92 -5.11
CA GLY A 168 -0.66 -10.26 -5.27
C GLY A 168 0.44 -10.26 -6.33
N ASN A 169 0.87 -11.44 -6.78
CA ASN A 169 1.70 -11.55 -7.98
C ASN A 169 0.92 -11.07 -9.21
N GLY A 170 1.59 -10.35 -10.11
CA GLY A 170 1.03 -9.84 -11.36
C GLY A 170 0.98 -8.32 -11.42
N THR A 171 0.14 -7.80 -12.29
CA THR A 171 -0.02 -6.36 -12.48
C THR A 171 -1.02 -5.79 -11.47
N PHE A 172 -0.60 -4.74 -10.76
CA PHE A 172 -1.45 -4.00 -9.85
C PHE A 172 -1.62 -2.57 -10.36
N THR A 173 -2.88 -2.13 -10.48
CA THR A 173 -3.22 -0.83 -11.08
C THR A 173 -3.93 0.03 -10.05
N ILE A 174 -3.43 1.26 -9.87
CA ILE A 174 -4.03 2.27 -9.00
C ILE A 174 -4.73 3.30 -9.90
N PRO A 175 -6.07 3.25 -10.01
CA PRO A 175 -6.82 4.21 -10.81
C PRO A 175 -6.98 5.52 -10.07
N LEU A 176 -6.56 6.62 -10.70
CA LEU A 176 -6.64 7.96 -10.15
C LEU A 176 -7.30 8.90 -11.15
N THR A 177 -7.74 10.05 -10.65
CA THR A 177 -8.14 11.16 -11.52
C THR A 177 -7.49 12.46 -11.04
N ALA A 178 -7.25 13.38 -11.96
CA ALA A 178 -6.73 14.71 -11.65
C ALA A 178 -7.64 15.79 -12.22
N ARG A 179 -7.75 16.93 -11.54
CA ARG A 179 -8.55 18.09 -11.96
C ARG A 179 -7.96 19.38 -11.44
N TYR A 180 -8.27 20.50 -12.09
CA TYR A 180 -7.97 21.82 -11.54
C TYR A 180 -8.96 22.21 -10.43
N ILE A 181 -8.49 22.99 -9.46
CA ILE A 181 -9.30 23.63 -8.42
C ILE A 181 -8.97 25.13 -8.35
N GLN A 182 -9.98 25.96 -8.15
CA GLN A 182 -9.79 27.38 -7.87
C GLN A 182 -9.36 27.60 -6.42
N THR A 183 -8.20 28.25 -6.22
CA THR A 183 -7.58 28.48 -4.91
C THR A 183 -7.66 29.93 -4.45
N ALA A 184 -7.90 30.88 -5.35
CA ALA A 184 -8.03 32.29 -5.04
C ALA A 184 -9.29 32.92 -5.67
N PRO A 185 -9.79 34.06 -5.15
CA PRO A 185 -11.00 34.71 -5.69
C PRO A 185 -10.93 35.06 -7.17
N LYS A 186 -9.73 35.30 -7.69
CA LYS A 186 -9.48 35.63 -9.11
C LYS A 186 -8.57 34.58 -9.73
N VAL A 187 -9.02 34.02 -10.86
CA VAL A 187 -8.20 33.17 -11.74
C VAL A 187 -7.63 34.01 -12.87
N THR A 188 -6.33 33.89 -13.15
CA THR A 188 -5.72 34.48 -14.34
C THR A 188 -5.37 33.40 -15.36
N PRO A 189 -5.73 33.57 -16.65
CA PRO A 189 -5.32 32.64 -17.70
C PRO A 189 -3.80 32.52 -17.81
N GLY A 190 -3.32 31.33 -18.13
CA GLY A 190 -1.90 31.04 -18.31
C GLY A 190 -1.63 29.54 -18.33
N MET A 191 -0.35 29.18 -18.33
CA MET A 191 0.11 27.81 -18.20
C MET A 191 -0.07 27.34 -16.75
N ALA A 192 -0.55 26.11 -16.56
CA ALA A 192 -0.94 25.58 -15.26
C ALA A 192 -0.37 24.16 -15.05
N ASN A 193 0.91 23.97 -15.38
CA ASN A 193 1.58 22.70 -15.14
C ASN A 193 1.77 22.48 -13.64
N GLY A 194 1.80 21.23 -13.21
CA GLY A 194 2.16 20.84 -11.85
C GLY A 194 3.00 19.58 -11.87
N LEU A 195 3.80 19.37 -10.83
CA LEU A 195 4.66 18.21 -10.71
C LEU A 195 4.50 17.60 -9.32
N ALA A 196 4.14 16.32 -9.29
CA ALA A 196 4.04 15.55 -8.07
C ALA A 196 4.89 14.28 -8.17
N THR A 197 5.54 13.93 -7.07
CA THR A 197 6.23 12.65 -6.90
C THR A 197 5.30 11.70 -6.16
N PHE A 198 5.28 10.42 -6.53
CA PHE A 198 4.57 9.40 -5.77
C PHE A 198 5.58 8.46 -5.10
N THR A 199 5.34 8.14 -3.84
CA THR A 199 6.23 7.31 -3.02
C THR A 199 5.45 6.11 -2.51
N MET A 200 5.96 4.92 -2.78
CA MET A 200 5.33 3.66 -2.41
C MET A 200 5.90 3.12 -1.08
N SER A 201 5.03 2.57 -0.25
CA SER A 201 5.37 1.88 1.00
C SER A 201 4.67 0.53 1.02
N TYR A 202 5.44 -0.55 1.20
CA TYR A 202 4.95 -1.93 1.22
C TYR A 202 4.95 -2.44 2.66
N GLN A 203 3.80 -2.91 3.14
CA GLN A 203 3.57 -3.27 4.54
C GLN A 203 2.84 -4.60 4.69
#